data_AF-A0A4P5X4R3-F1
#
_entry.id   AF-A0A4P5X4R3-F1
#
_cell.length_a   1.000
_cell.length_b   1.000
_cell.length_c   1.000
_cell.angle_alpha   90.00
_cell.angle_beta   90.00
_cell.angle_gamma   90.00
#
_symmetry.space_group_name_H-M   'P 1'
#
loop_
_entity.id
_entity.type
_entity.pdbx_description
1 polymer ?
#
loop_
_entity_poly.entity_id
_entity_poly.type
_entity_poly.pdbx_seq_one_letter_code
_entity_poly.pdbx_strand_id
1 'polypeptide(L)'
;MLNRTLGKARVADNLASIDLPELTTTKDTVKASNAIIAAVRNGKLGTDDAAKLASLVDLARRSIETDQLAERLAQLEQEIGR
;
A
#
# COMPACT_ATOMS: atom_id res chain seq x y z
N MET A 1 36.30 -13.85 -30.76
CA MET A 1 36.11 -13.08 -29.52
C MET A 1 34.73 -12.43 -29.57
N LEU A 2 33.82 -12.78 -28.66
CA LEU A 2 32.57 -12.04 -28.44
C LEU A 2 32.17 -12.17 -26.96
N ASN A 3 32.62 -11.22 -26.15
CA ASN A 3 32.02 -10.98 -24.84
C ASN A 3 30.78 -10.10 -25.05
N ARG A 4 29.60 -10.74 -25.11
CA ARG A 4 28.33 -10.06 -24.82
C ARG A 4 28.21 -10.02 -23.30
N THR A 5 28.60 -8.90 -22.70
CA THR A 5 28.21 -8.54 -21.34
C THR A 5 26.69 -8.43 -21.31
N LEU A 6 26.03 -9.51 -20.90
CA LEU A 6 24.60 -9.52 -20.61
C LEU A 6 24.38 -8.43 -19.55
N GLY A 7 23.60 -7.41 -19.93
CA GLY A 7 23.20 -6.32 -19.05
C GLY A 7 22.63 -6.90 -17.75
N LYS A 8 23.02 -6.26 -16.65
CA LYS A 8 22.58 -6.51 -15.26
C LYS A 8 21.20 -7.16 -15.26
N ALA A 9 21.13 -8.44 -14.88
CA ALA A 9 19.88 -9.16 -14.75
C ALA A 9 18.88 -8.24 -14.05
N ARG A 10 17.71 -7.99 -14.67
CA ARG A 10 16.61 -7.34 -13.96
C ARG A 10 16.49 -8.11 -12.65
N VAL A 11 16.68 -7.43 -11.53
CA VAL A 11 16.49 -8.01 -10.22
C VAL A 11 15.10 -8.63 -10.30
N ALA A 12 15.04 -9.96 -10.27
CA ALA A 12 13.76 -10.63 -10.18
C ALA A 12 13.19 -10.13 -8.87
N ASP A 13 12.22 -9.25 -8.97
CA ASP A 13 11.38 -8.89 -7.84
C ASP A 13 10.91 -10.25 -7.33
N ASN A 14 11.43 -10.70 -6.19
CA ASN A 14 11.02 -11.96 -5.62
C ASN A 14 9.57 -11.72 -5.23
N LEU A 15 8.66 -12.03 -6.16
CA LEU A 15 7.24 -11.81 -6.06
C LEU A 15 6.70 -12.77 -5.00
N ALA A 16 6.98 -12.45 -3.74
CA ALA A 16 6.23 -12.97 -2.63
C ALA A 16 4.78 -12.51 -2.84
N SER A 17 3.93 -13.44 -3.31
CA SER A 17 2.51 -13.18 -3.42
C SER A 17 1.96 -12.99 -2.01
N ILE A 18 1.67 -11.74 -1.67
CA ILE A 18 1.00 -11.37 -0.43
C ILE A 18 -0.42 -11.02 -0.80
N ASP A 19 -1.36 -11.76 -0.23
CA ASP A 19 -2.78 -11.45 -0.35
C ASP A 19 -3.08 -10.23 0.51
N LEU A 20 -3.13 -9.06 -0.13
CA LEU A 20 -3.59 -7.83 0.50
C LEU A 20 -5.09 -7.66 0.23
N PRO A 21 -5.86 -7.19 1.24
CA PRO A 21 -7.25 -6.86 1.03
C PRO A 21 -7.37 -5.64 0.11
N GLU A 22 -8.54 -5.50 -0.51
CA GLU A 22 -8.91 -4.26 -1.19
C GLU A 22 -8.98 -3.11 -0.17
N LEU A 23 -8.45 -1.94 -0.53
CA LEU A 23 -8.34 -0.78 0.36
C LEU A 23 -9.44 0.24 0.07
N THR A 24 -10.67 -0.07 0.48
CA THR A 24 -11.82 0.81 0.29
C THR A 24 -12.12 1.68 1.51
N THR A 25 -11.78 1.19 2.70
CA THR A 25 -11.96 1.90 3.97
C THR A 25 -10.66 2.03 4.75
N THR A 26 -10.60 2.98 5.67
CA THR A 26 -9.49 3.08 6.63
C THR A 26 -9.33 1.83 7.51
N LYS A 27 -10.39 1.03 7.70
CA LYS A 27 -10.28 -0.26 8.41
C LYS A 27 -9.55 -1.30 7.57
N ASP A 28 -9.64 -1.23 6.25
CA ASP A 28 -8.96 -2.19 5.38
C ASP A 28 -7.46 -1.94 5.34
N THR A 29 -7.01 -0.70 5.52
CA THR A 29 -5.57 -0.38 5.63
C THR A 29 -4.94 -1.00 6.88
N VAL A 30 -5.70 -1.11 7.98
CA VAL A 30 -5.28 -1.84 9.18
C VAL A 30 -5.15 -3.35 8.89
N LYS A 31 -6.12 -3.93 8.18
CA LYS A 31 -6.06 -5.34 7.77
C LYS A 31 -4.85 -5.61 6.87
N ALA A 32 -4.58 -4.73 5.90
CA ALA A 32 -3.42 -4.84 5.02
C ALA A 32 -2.10 -4.72 5.80
N SER A 33 -2.01 -3.77 6.74
CA SER A 33 -0.83 -3.64 7.61
C SER A 33 -0.57 -4.92 8.42
N ASN A 34 -1.62 -5.55 8.95
CA ASN A 34 -1.51 -6.82 9.66
C ASN A 34 -1.07 -7.97 8.74
N ALA A 35 -1.56 -8.01 7.50
CA ALA A 35 -1.14 -9.00 6.51
C ALA A 35 0.35 -8.86 6.16
N ILE A 36 0.84 -7.63 6.01
CA ILE A 36 2.28 -7.32 5.80
C ILE A 36 3.11 -7.81 7.00
N ILE A 37 2.72 -7.45 8.22
CA ILE A 37 3.42 -7.87 9.44
C ILE A 37 3.46 -9.40 9.56
N ALA A 38 2.34 -10.07 9.25
CA ALA A 38 2.27 -11.52 9.27
C ALA A 38 3.19 -12.17 8.21
N ALA A 39 3.29 -11.56 7.02
CA ALA A 39 4.19 -11.99 5.95
C ALA A 39 5.67 -11.80 6.30
N VAL A 40 6.01 -10.76 7.07
CA VAL A 40 7.36 -10.61 7.62
C VAL A 40 7.65 -11.70 8.66
N ARG A 41 6.72 -11.88 9.61
CA ARG A 41 6.88 -12.85 10.70
C ARG A 41 7.06 -14.29 10.20
N ASN A 42 6.40 -14.67 9.11
CA ASN A 42 6.49 -16.02 8.54
C ASN A 42 7.62 -16.17 7.50
N GLY A 43 8.46 -15.14 7.32
CA GLY A 43 9.59 -15.17 6.39
C GLY A 43 9.20 -15.11 4.92
N LYS A 44 7.92 -14.86 4.59
CA LYS A 44 7.48 -14.69 3.19
C LYS A 44 7.86 -13.33 2.62
N LEU A 45 8.13 -12.34 3.46
CA LEU A 45 8.46 -10.98 3.06
C LEU A 45 9.68 -10.45 3.81
N GLY A 46 10.64 -9.86 3.08
CA GLY A 46 11.76 -9.14 3.67
C GLY A 46 11.32 -7.81 4.30
N THR A 47 12.03 -7.33 5.32
CA THR A 47 11.69 -6.09 6.03
C THR A 47 11.71 -4.86 5.13
N ASP A 48 12.61 -4.80 4.17
CA ASP A 48 12.73 -3.66 3.24
C ASP A 48 11.53 -3.60 2.29
N ASP A 49 11.07 -4.75 1.80
CA ASP A 49 9.89 -4.83 0.94
C ASP A 49 8.60 -4.60 1.74
N ALA A 50 8.57 -5.05 3.00
CA ALA A 50 7.49 -4.72 3.93
C ALA A 50 7.35 -3.22 4.17
N ALA A 51 8.47 -2.51 4.33
CA ALA A 51 8.46 -1.05 4.48
C ALA A 51 7.91 -0.35 3.23
N LYS A 52 8.25 -0.83 2.03
CA LYS A 52 7.70 -0.32 0.76
C LYS A 52 6.19 -0.59 0.65
N LEU A 53 5.71 -1.77 1.02
CA LEU A 53 4.28 -2.05 1.02
C LEU A 53 3.52 -1.23 2.05
N ALA A 54 4.09 -1.06 3.26
CA ALA A 54 3.50 -0.25 4.31
C ALA A 54 3.32 1.21 3.88
N SER A 55 4.26 1.77 3.09
CA SER A 55 4.12 3.14 2.57
C SER A 55 2.99 3.27 1.56
N LEU A 56 2.74 2.25 0.72
CA LEU A 56 1.58 2.21 -0.18
C LEU A 56 0.26 2.13 0.59
N VAL A 57 0.22 1.34 1.67
CA VAL A 57 -0.96 1.24 2.54
C VAL A 57 -1.23 2.58 3.26
N ASP A 58 -0.19 3.28 3.72
CA ASP A 58 -0.36 4.61 4.33
C ASP A 58 -0.82 5.65 3.31
N LEU A 59 -0.33 5.60 2.07
CA LEU A 59 -0.81 6.46 0.98
C LEU A 59 -2.30 6.24 0.74
N ALA A 60 -2.75 4.98 0.62
CA ALA A 60 -4.16 4.66 0.45
C ALA A 60 -5.01 5.16 1.63
N ARG A 61 -4.52 4.99 2.87
CA ARG A 61 -5.19 5.50 4.07
C ARG A 61 -5.41 7.02 3.98
N ARG A 62 -4.36 7.78 3.63
CA ARG A 62 -4.44 9.24 3.49
C ARG A 62 -5.42 9.66 2.40
N SER A 63 -5.43 8.98 1.26
CA SER A 63 -6.39 9.25 0.18
C SER A 63 -7.83 9.04 0.64
N ILE A 64 -8.14 7.92 1.31
CA ILE A 64 -9.48 7.63 1.84
C ILE A 64 -9.89 8.68 2.87
N GLU A 65 -9.01 9.03 3.81
CA GLU A 65 -9.31 10.05 4.82
C GLU A 65 -9.55 11.43 4.20
N THR A 66 -8.78 11.78 3.17
CA THR A 66 -8.93 13.05 2.45
C THR A 66 -10.29 13.12 1.77
N ASP A 67 -10.70 12.04 1.10
CA ASP A 67 -12.00 11.94 0.44
C ASP A 67 -13.16 12.05 1.44
N GLN A 68 -13.09 11.31 2.56
CA GLN A 68 -14.08 11.39 3.63
C GLN A 68 -14.19 12.78 4.26
N LEU A 69 -13.06 13.47 4.43
CA LEU A 69 -13.06 14.84 4.94
C LEU A 69 -13.65 15.82 3.92
N ALA A 70 -13.34 15.66 2.63
CA ALA A 70 -13.91 16.47 1.56
C ALA A 70 -15.44 16.31 1.48
N GLU A 71 -15.95 15.07 1.59
CA GLU A 71 -17.38 14.79 1.63
C GLU A 71 -18.05 15.47 2.83
N ARG A 72 -17.47 15.36 4.02
CA ARG A 72 -18.00 15.99 5.23
C ARG A 72 -17.97 17.52 5.16
N LEU A 73 -16.93 18.10 4.57
CA LEU A 73 -16.85 19.54 4.32
C LEU A 73 -17.96 19.99 3.38
N ALA A 74 -18.17 19.29 2.27
CA ALA A 74 -19.22 19.62 1.31
C ALA A 74 -20.63 19.55 1.93
N GLN A 75 -20.88 18.59 2.83
CA GLN A 75 -22.14 18.50 3.57
C GLN A 75 -22.34 19.72 4.48
N LEU A 76 -21.31 20.09 5.26
CA LEU A 76 -21.37 21.25 6.15
C LEU A 76 -21.55 22.57 5.37
N GLU A 77 -20.86 22.73 4.24
CA GLU A 77 -20.99 23.91 3.38
C GLU A 77 -22.40 24.05 2.80
N GLN A 78 -23.05 22.93 2.45
CA GLN A 78 -24.46 22.92 2.02
C GLN A 78 -25.43 23.28 3.15
N GLU A 79 -25.16 22.83 4.38
CA GLU A 79 -25.99 23.14 5.55
C GLU A 79 -25.86 24.60 5.98
N ILE A 80 -24.63 25.14 5.99
CA ILE A 80 -24.36 26.54 6.36
C ILE A 80 -24.83 27.51 5.28
N GLY A 81 -24.80 27.10 4.00
CA GLY A 81 -25.26 27.91 2.88
C GLY A 81 -26.79 28.00 2.73
N ARG A 82 -27.56 27.32 3.59
CA ARG A 82 -29.03 27.43 3.69
C ARG A 82 -29.43 28.48 4.71
#